data_AF-A0A3B9XDZ9-F1
#
_entry.id   AF-A0A3B9XDZ9-F1
#
_cell.length_a   1.000
_cell.length_b   1.000
_cell.length_c   1.000
_cell.angle_alpha   90.00
_cell.angle_beta   90.00
_cell.angle_gamma   90.00
#
_symmetry.space_group_name_H-M   'P 1'
#
loop_
_entity.id
_entity.type
_entity.pdbx_description
1 polymer ?
#
loop_
_entity_poly.entity_id
_entity_poly.type
_entity_poly.pdbx_seq_one_letter_code
_entity_poly.pdbx_strand_id
1 'polypeptide(L)'
;NYQARNFMMNDMKVGDLVLFYHSNAKPPGVAGVAVISKEAVPDVTAQDEKSKYYDPKAAPEKPIWFCVEVKFKSKFKNFVSLDELRDQKALKEMLVLKRGQRLSIQPVTAKEFDTVVKLGSG
;
A
#
# COMPACT_ATOMS: atom_id res chain seq x y z
N ASN A 1 -12.38 1.13 1.01
CA ASN A 1 -12.41 -0.35 1.21
C ASN A 1 -12.17 -0.63 2.69
N TYR A 2 -13.07 -1.34 3.37
CA TYR A 2 -13.01 -1.54 4.83
C TYR A 2 -11.81 -2.39 5.29
N GLN A 3 -11.45 -3.44 4.56
CA GLN A 3 -10.31 -4.28 4.92
C GLN A 3 -8.99 -3.52 4.79
N ALA A 4 -8.81 -2.77 3.70
CA ALA A 4 -7.64 -1.91 3.52
C ALA A 4 -7.52 -0.84 4.63
N ARG A 5 -8.65 -0.23 5.03
CA ARG A 5 -8.72 0.68 6.17
C ARG A 5 -8.27 -0.02 7.46
N ASN A 6 -8.80 -1.21 7.72
CA ASN A 6 -8.49 -1.95 8.94
C ASN A 6 -7.00 -2.34 9.01
N PHE A 7 -6.35 -2.70 7.90
CA PHE A 7 -4.90 -2.91 7.89
C PHE A 7 -4.13 -1.65 8.29
N MET A 8 -4.52 -0.48 7.75
CA MET A 8 -3.89 0.78 8.15
C MET A 8 -4.10 1.11 9.63
N MET A 9 -5.29 0.86 10.18
CA MET A 9 -5.61 1.19 11.57
C MET A 9 -4.98 0.23 12.58
N ASN A 10 -4.98 -1.07 12.27
CA ASN A 10 -4.68 -2.10 13.25
C ASN A 10 -3.22 -2.58 13.17
N ASP A 11 -2.66 -2.62 11.96
CA ASP A 11 -1.42 -3.36 11.71
C ASP A 11 -0.24 -2.45 11.38
N MET A 12 -0.47 -1.28 10.80
CA MET A 12 0.62 -0.35 10.44
C MET A 12 1.11 0.46 11.62
N LYS A 13 2.43 0.48 11.80
CA LYS A 13 3.16 1.23 12.84
C LYS A 13 4.18 2.17 12.25
N VAL A 14 4.47 3.25 12.97
CA VAL A 14 5.55 4.19 12.58
C VAL A 14 6.87 3.42 12.46
N GLY A 15 7.54 3.60 11.32
CA GLY A 15 8.77 2.87 11.00
C GLY A 15 8.56 1.66 10.09
N ASP A 16 7.34 1.16 9.93
CA ASP A 16 7.05 0.05 9.02
C ASP A 16 7.36 0.43 7.57
N LEU A 17 7.89 -0.55 6.83
CA LEU A 17 8.25 -0.37 5.43
C LEU A 17 7.11 -0.80 4.51
N VAL A 18 6.92 -0.04 3.45
CA VAL A 18 5.85 -0.26 2.48
C VAL A 18 6.45 -0.31 1.08
N LEU A 19 6.09 -1.33 0.31
CA LEU A 19 6.38 -1.38 -1.13
C LEU A 19 5.45 -0.41 -1.85
N PHE A 20 6.01 0.59 -2.53
CA PHE A 20 5.23 1.60 -3.24
C PHE A 20 4.87 1.10 -4.64
N TYR A 21 3.61 0.69 -4.81
CA TYR A 21 3.11 0.02 -6.01
C TYR A 21 2.32 0.96 -6.94
N HIS A 22 2.67 0.97 -8.23
CA HIS A 22 1.98 1.70 -9.29
C HIS A 22 0.96 0.77 -9.96
N SER A 23 -0.33 0.93 -9.63
CA SER A 23 -1.39 0.02 -10.08
C SER A 23 -2.02 0.37 -11.42
N ASN A 24 -2.18 1.66 -11.72
CA ASN A 24 -2.72 2.14 -13.00
C ASN A 24 -1.60 2.65 -13.92
N ALA A 25 -0.54 1.85 -14.05
CA ALA A 25 0.64 2.16 -14.86
C ALA A 25 0.88 1.08 -15.92
N LYS A 26 1.71 1.38 -16.91
CA LYS A 26 2.12 0.44 -17.96
C LYS A 26 3.65 0.38 -18.01
N PRO A 27 4.29 -0.71 -17.53
CA PRO A 27 3.70 -1.81 -16.76
C PRO A 27 3.31 -1.40 -15.33
N PRO A 28 2.36 -2.10 -14.67
CA PRO A 28 2.14 -1.95 -13.23
C PRO A 28 3.26 -2.67 -12.45
N GLY A 29 3.54 -2.25 -11.22
CA GLY A 29 4.67 -2.81 -10.46
C GLY A 29 5.12 -1.95 -9.29
N VAL A 30 6.20 -2.36 -8.63
CA VAL A 30 6.78 -1.69 -7.47
C VAL A 30 7.91 -0.76 -7.90
N ALA A 31 7.82 0.51 -7.49
CA ALA A 31 8.78 1.55 -7.85
C ALA A 31 9.83 1.82 -6.76
N GLY A 32 9.59 1.39 -5.52
CA GLY A 32 10.48 1.66 -4.40
C GLY A 32 9.85 1.36 -3.06
N VAL A 33 10.43 1.95 -2.02
CA VAL A 33 10.02 1.79 -0.62
C VAL A 33 9.62 3.13 -0.03
N ALA A 34 8.52 3.12 0.70
CA ALA A 34 8.12 4.18 1.61
C ALA A 34 8.19 3.68 3.07
N VAL A 35 8.11 4.60 4.02
CA VAL A 35 8.05 4.28 5.44
C VAL A 35 6.84 4.97 6.06
N ILE A 36 6.14 4.29 6.96
CA ILE A 36 5.05 4.90 7.74
C ILE A 36 5.67 5.95 8.66
N SER A 37 5.25 7.21 8.48
CA SER A 37 5.72 8.33 9.30
C SER A 37 4.72 8.76 10.37
N LYS A 38 3.46 8.33 10.25
CA LYS A 38 2.41 8.57 11.23
C LYS A 38 1.38 7.45 11.16
N GLU A 39 0.93 7.00 12.32
CA GLU A 39 -0.16 6.02 12.43
C GLU A 39 -1.47 6.58 11.86
N ALA A 40 -2.46 5.69 11.71
CA ALA A 40 -3.72 6.02 11.09
C ALA A 40 -4.46 7.15 11.83
N VAL A 41 -4.84 8.18 11.08
CA VAL A 41 -5.69 9.29 11.54
C VAL A 41 -6.94 9.38 10.67
N PRO A 42 -8.03 10.00 11.14
CA PRO A 42 -9.20 10.25 10.32
C PRO A 42 -8.84 10.91 8.99
N ASP A 43 -9.36 10.36 7.89
CA ASP A 43 -9.16 10.91 6.56
C ASP A 43 -10.09 12.11 6.35
N VAL A 44 -9.51 13.31 6.47
CA VAL A 44 -10.25 14.57 6.29
C VAL A 44 -10.83 14.73 4.89
N THR A 45 -10.27 14.04 3.88
CA THR A 45 -10.80 14.10 2.50
C THR A 45 -12.15 13.40 2.36
N ALA A 46 -12.52 12.53 3.32
CA ALA A 46 -13.85 11.93 3.35
C ALA A 46 -14.92 12.87 3.90
N GLN A 47 -14.54 13.97 4.56
CA GLN A 47 -15.45 14.96 5.16
C GLN A 47 -15.62 16.21 4.28
N ASP A 48 -14.79 16.37 3.24
CA ASP A 48 -14.87 17.50 2.30
C ASP A 48 -15.78 17.16 1.12
N GLU A 49 -16.92 17.85 1.01
CA GLU A 49 -17.90 17.65 -0.08
C GLU A 49 -17.33 17.85 -1.49
N LYS A 50 -16.21 18.59 -1.62
CA LYS A 50 -15.54 18.81 -2.91
C LYS A 50 -14.55 17.72 -3.26
N SER A 51 -14.21 16.85 -2.31
CA SER A 51 -13.29 15.75 -2.51
C SER A 51 -13.92 14.65 -3.35
N LYS A 52 -13.11 14.03 -4.21
CA LYS A 52 -13.51 12.79 -4.93
C LYS A 52 -13.77 11.62 -3.97
N TYR A 53 -13.30 11.72 -2.73
CA TYR A 53 -13.40 10.69 -1.70
C TYR A 53 -14.42 11.02 -0.62
N TYR A 54 -15.24 12.05 -0.81
CA TYR A 54 -16.31 12.42 0.12
C TYR A 54 -17.23 11.24 0.44
N ASP A 55 -17.53 11.07 1.71
CA ASP A 55 -18.54 10.13 2.19
C ASP A 55 -19.51 10.88 3.12
N PRO A 56 -20.79 11.07 2.75
CA PRO A 56 -21.76 11.82 3.55
C PRO A 56 -22.05 11.18 4.91
N LYS A 57 -21.59 9.94 5.16
CA LYS A 57 -21.70 9.27 6.46
C LYS A 57 -20.48 9.50 7.35
N ALA A 58 -19.37 9.99 6.81
CA ALA A 58 -18.18 10.30 7.57
C ALA A 58 -18.29 11.70 8.19
N ALA A 59 -18.42 11.74 9.51
CA ALA A 59 -18.46 12.99 10.27
C ALA A 59 -17.19 13.13 11.14
N PRO A 60 -16.79 14.36 11.52
CA PRO A 60 -15.67 14.58 12.44
C PRO A 60 -15.79 13.79 13.76
N GLU A 61 -16.99 13.71 14.32
CA GLU A 61 -17.28 13.00 15.58
C GLU A 61 -17.37 11.48 15.39
N LYS A 62 -17.56 11.04 14.15
CA LYS A 62 -17.71 9.61 13.78
C LYS A 62 -16.96 9.33 12.47
N PRO A 63 -15.62 9.34 12.50
CA PRO A 63 -14.83 9.09 11.30
C PRO A 63 -14.99 7.64 10.84
N ILE A 64 -15.27 7.44 9.56
CA ILE A 64 -15.38 6.12 8.95
C ILE A 64 -14.06 5.72 8.27
N TRP A 65 -13.37 6.69 7.67
CA TRP A 65 -12.17 6.47 6.88
C TRP A 65 -10.94 7.01 7.60
N PHE A 66 -9.85 6.29 7.43
CA PHE A 66 -8.58 6.56 8.07
C PHE A 66 -7.46 6.40 7.05
N CYS A 67 -6.43 7.22 7.18
CA CYS A 67 -5.22 7.16 6.37
C CYS A 67 -3.98 7.27 7.26
N VAL A 68 -2.89 6.68 6.80
CA VAL A 68 -1.55 6.85 7.38
C VAL A 68 -0.80 7.92 6.60
N GLU A 69 0.21 8.52 7.22
CA GLU A 69 1.18 9.32 6.47
C GLU A 69 2.41 8.45 6.17
N VAL A 70 2.91 8.58 4.94
CA VAL A 70 4.14 7.90 4.51
C VAL A 70 5.17 8.90 4.05
N LYS A 71 6.44 8.58 4.28
CA LYS A 71 7.58 9.31 3.74
C LYS A 71 8.31 8.47 2.71
N PHE A 72 8.84 9.14 1.70
CA PHE A 72 9.77 8.53 0.75
C PHE A 72 10.97 7.97 1.51
N LYS A 73 11.32 6.70 1.26
CA LYS A 73 12.52 6.07 1.81
C LYS A 73 13.56 5.84 0.73
N SER A 74 13.18 5.15 -0.35
CA SER A 74 14.08 4.91 -1.47
C SER A 74 13.31 4.59 -2.76
N LYS A 75 13.92 4.93 -3.89
CA LYS A 75 13.49 4.48 -5.21
C LYS A 75 14.32 3.25 -5.60
N PHE A 76 13.69 2.25 -6.21
CA PHE A 76 14.44 1.13 -6.78
C PHE A 76 15.23 1.57 -8.01
N LYS A 77 16.39 0.93 -8.23
CA LYS A 77 17.19 1.13 -9.44
C LYS A 77 16.43 0.58 -10.66
N ASN A 78 15.85 -0.61 -10.47
CA ASN A 78 15.03 -1.29 -11.46
C ASN A 78 13.57 -1.27 -11.01
N PHE A 79 12.68 -0.83 -11.88
CA PHE A 79 11.24 -0.97 -11.63
C PHE A 79 10.87 -2.45 -11.64
N VAL A 80 10.22 -2.94 -10.58
CA VAL A 80 9.85 -4.36 -10.48
C VAL A 80 8.42 -4.52 -10.96
N SER A 81 8.25 -4.93 -12.21
CA SER A 81 6.94 -5.11 -12.83
C SER A 81 6.14 -6.25 -12.19
N LEU A 82 4.81 -6.19 -12.34
CA LEU A 82 3.91 -7.25 -11.88
C LEU A 82 4.24 -8.61 -12.52
N ASP A 83 4.73 -8.63 -13.76
CA ASP A 83 5.13 -9.86 -14.44
C ASP A 83 6.43 -10.43 -13.83
N GLU A 84 7.43 -9.59 -13.55
CA GLU A 84 8.63 -10.03 -12.83
C GLU A 84 8.30 -10.57 -11.42
N LEU A 85 7.33 -9.99 -10.72
CA LEU A 85 6.85 -10.52 -9.44
C LEU A 85 6.23 -11.92 -9.60
N ARG A 86 5.48 -12.17 -10.69
CA ARG A 86 4.86 -13.48 -10.98
C ARG A 86 5.90 -14.57 -11.25
N ASP A 87 7.04 -14.21 -11.84
CA ASP A 87 8.11 -15.15 -12.14
C ASP A 87 8.85 -15.64 -10.89
N GLN A 88 8.69 -14.95 -9.76
CA GLN A 88 9.35 -15.34 -8.51
C GLN A 88 8.55 -16.40 -7.74
N LYS A 89 9.09 -17.63 -7.68
CA LYS A 89 8.54 -18.70 -6.84
C LYS A 89 8.39 -18.31 -5.37
N ALA A 90 9.27 -17.45 -4.85
CA ALA A 90 9.21 -16.95 -3.48
C ALA A 90 8.00 -16.04 -3.20
N LEU A 91 7.40 -15.46 -4.24
CA LEU A 91 6.27 -14.53 -4.15
C LEU A 91 4.92 -15.17 -4.48
N LYS A 92 4.85 -16.49 -4.71
CA LYS A 92 3.61 -17.19 -5.11
C LYS A 92 2.41 -16.96 -4.17
N GLU A 93 2.67 -16.67 -2.90
CA GLU A 93 1.63 -16.40 -1.90
C GLU A 93 1.32 -14.91 -1.73
N MET A 94 2.09 -14.03 -2.36
CA MET A 94 1.95 -12.58 -2.25
C MET A 94 0.58 -12.15 -2.75
N LEU A 95 -0.15 -11.43 -1.89
CA LEU A 95 -1.56 -11.12 -2.10
C LEU A 95 -1.83 -10.42 -3.43
N VAL A 96 -0.91 -9.56 -3.90
CA VAL A 96 -1.06 -8.77 -5.13
C VAL A 96 -1.12 -9.64 -6.38
N LEU A 97 -0.57 -10.86 -6.32
CA LEU A 97 -0.55 -11.82 -7.43
C LEU A 97 -1.79 -12.71 -7.46
N LYS A 98 -2.60 -12.71 -6.39
CA LYS A 98 -3.79 -13.56 -6.31
C LYS A 98 -4.87 -13.07 -7.28
N ARG A 99 -5.46 -14.01 -8.02
CA ARG A 99 -6.53 -13.71 -8.98
C ARG A 99 -7.70 -13.05 -8.27
N GLY A 100 -8.19 -11.94 -8.82
CA GLY A 100 -9.31 -11.20 -8.25
C GLY A 100 -8.94 -10.32 -7.04
N GLN A 101 -7.66 -10.21 -6.68
CA GLN A 101 -7.22 -9.25 -5.66
C GLN A 101 -7.61 -7.81 -6.06
N ARG A 102 -8.19 -7.09 -5.10
CA ARG A 102 -8.67 -5.70 -5.26
C ARG A 102 -8.29 -4.80 -4.06
N LEU A 103 -7.56 -5.32 -3.09
CA LEU A 103 -7.10 -4.54 -1.94
C LEU A 103 -5.96 -3.61 -2.36
N SER A 104 -6.10 -2.33 -2.05
CA SER A 104 -5.06 -1.32 -2.30
C SER A 104 -3.97 -1.32 -1.22
N ILE A 105 -4.31 -1.80 -0.03
CA ILE A 105 -3.40 -1.99 1.09
C ILE A 105 -3.38 -3.48 1.42
N GLN A 106 -2.20 -4.06 1.51
CA GLN A 106 -2.02 -5.50 1.68
C GLN A 106 -0.85 -5.73 2.64
N PRO A 107 -0.96 -6.66 3.60
CA PRO A 107 0.20 -7.10 4.36
C PRO A 107 1.17 -7.83 3.43
N VAL A 108 2.47 -7.66 3.71
CA VAL A 108 3.55 -8.31 3.00
C VAL A 108 4.45 -8.96 4.04
N THR A 109 4.77 -10.23 3.86
CA THR A 109 5.69 -10.93 4.77
C THR A 109 7.12 -10.40 4.59
N ALA A 110 7.97 -10.54 5.61
CA ALA A 110 9.37 -10.14 5.51
C ALA A 110 10.08 -10.80 4.31
N LYS A 111 9.82 -12.09 4.09
CA LYS A 111 10.38 -12.85 2.96
C LYS A 111 9.97 -12.28 1.60
N GLU A 112 8.70 -11.91 1.43
CA GLU A 112 8.21 -11.29 0.21
C GLU A 112 8.83 -9.91 0.01
N PHE A 113 8.85 -9.09 1.07
CA PHE A 113 9.44 -7.76 1.05
C PHE A 113 10.91 -7.80 0.62
N ASP A 114 11.73 -8.63 1.27
CA ASP A 114 13.15 -8.77 0.97
C ASP A 114 13.39 -9.25 -0.46
N THR A 115 12.55 -10.17 -0.95
CA THR A 115 12.63 -10.65 -2.34
C THR A 115 12.39 -9.50 -3.32
N VAL A 116 11.34 -8.69 -3.11
CA VAL A 116 11.03 -7.55 -3.98
C VAL A 116 12.13 -6.48 -3.91
N VAL A 117 12.63 -6.16 -2.73
CA VAL A 117 13.73 -5.20 -2.55
C VAL A 117 14.98 -5.68 -3.28
N LYS A 118 15.30 -6.98 -3.23
CA LYS A 118 16.45 -7.55 -3.94
C LYS A 118 16.31 -7.39 -5.45
N LEU A 119 15.13 -7.63 -6.02
CA LEU A 119 14.87 -7.42 -7.45
C LEU A 119 15.06 -5.94 -7.85
N GLY A 120 14.54 -5.03 -7.02
CA GLY A 120 14.61 -3.59 -7.31
C GLY A 120 15.96 -2.93 -7.05
N SER A 121 16.80 -3.52 -6.20
CA SER A 121 18.11 -2.97 -5.80
C SER A 121 19.29 -3.54 -6.59
N GLY A 122 19.07 -4.67 -7.28
CA GLY A 122 20.04 -5.39 -8.10
C GLY A 122 20.61 -4.59 -9.26
#